data_AF-A0A7W6AM95-F1
#
_entry.id   AF-A0A7W6AM95-F1
#
_cell.length_a   1.000
_cell.length_b   1.000
_cell.length_c   1.000
_cell.angle_alpha   90.00
_cell.angle_beta   90.00
_cell.angle_gamma   90.00
#
_symmetry.space_group_name_H-M   'P 1'
#
loop_
_entity.id
_entity.type
_entity.pdbx_description
1 polymer ?
#
loop_
_entity_poly.entity_id
_entity_poly.type
_entity_poly.pdbx_seq_one_letter_code
_entity_poly.pdbx_strand_id
1 'polypeptide(L)'
;MEPEATRMSGPFARRDALHAFRRDQRGMFAIWYAVMAIPLLVVAGAGLDMMRAVQLRSELQSAADAAALAGAIVYTSDSASTAAQATAQRYMADSMTRVPYGSSVTYAAMPKSGSASVNSVVVTAQATLKNSLMALMTKATAVGVVSEARTAGYKLNFSLSSFASNAADANSIYWYVVPSDNSVPPASALNLLFSNTGGSTSKDISAIIGTGQKIGFALKNVTGGVTGYGKNSYGAAQGSSHFFYSHLTPPSSAAYGLQLFNCSLQTTITGKTAGINNGSCALALAPPTNGTVNCSQSAGKTITYYWNDMGGPTDDRDYNDAVFNVSCPASGGGSGSTASNSVVLIR
;
A
#
# COMPACT_ATOMS: atom_id res chain seq x y z
N MET A 1 81.04 -35.29 -73.75
CA MET A 1 81.56 -33.92 -73.52
C MET A 1 80.41 -33.12 -72.96
N GLU A 2 80.72 -32.28 -71.96
CA GLU A 2 79.87 -31.32 -71.21
C GLU A 2 79.31 -31.80 -69.84
N PRO A 3 79.65 -31.07 -68.74
CA PRO A 3 79.29 -31.42 -67.37
C PRO A 3 78.05 -30.65 -66.89
N GLU A 4 77.18 -31.32 -66.13
CA GLU A 4 76.05 -30.71 -65.42
C GLU A 4 76.53 -30.18 -64.05
N ALA A 5 76.53 -28.85 -63.90
CA ALA A 5 77.03 -28.18 -62.71
C ALA A 5 76.01 -28.20 -61.56
N THR A 6 76.32 -28.96 -60.52
CA THR A 6 75.70 -28.89 -59.18
C THR A 6 75.80 -27.48 -58.60
N ARG A 7 74.66 -26.81 -58.43
CA ARG A 7 74.54 -25.54 -57.68
C ARG A 7 74.63 -25.80 -56.17
N MET A 8 75.73 -25.36 -55.56
CA MET A 8 75.89 -25.28 -54.10
C MET A 8 75.03 -24.16 -53.51
N SER A 9 74.19 -24.50 -52.53
CA SER A 9 73.45 -23.61 -51.65
C SER A 9 74.38 -22.96 -50.61
N GLY A 10 74.52 -21.63 -50.64
CA GLY A 10 75.33 -20.85 -49.69
C GLY A 10 74.52 -20.20 -48.54
N PRO A 11 75.14 -19.89 -47.38
CA PRO A 11 74.48 -19.55 -46.11
C PRO A 11 74.14 -18.04 -45.91
N PHE A 12 73.85 -17.28 -46.98
CA PHE A 12 73.63 -15.82 -46.89
C PHE A 12 72.21 -15.39 -46.47
N ALA A 13 71.27 -16.32 -46.31
CA ALA A 13 69.84 -16.02 -46.12
C ALA A 13 69.46 -15.28 -44.82
N ARG A 14 70.34 -15.21 -43.81
CA ARG A 14 69.97 -14.66 -42.48
C ARG A 14 70.08 -13.13 -42.36
N ARG A 15 70.95 -12.47 -43.14
CA ARG A 15 71.12 -10.99 -43.06
C ARG A 15 70.08 -10.23 -43.89
N ASP A 16 69.67 -10.77 -45.03
CA ASP A 16 68.64 -10.15 -45.88
C ASP A 16 67.24 -10.24 -45.29
N ALA A 17 66.93 -11.32 -44.56
CA ALA A 17 65.62 -11.46 -43.91
C ALA A 17 65.36 -10.38 -42.85
N LEU A 18 66.38 -9.99 -42.07
CA LEU A 18 66.26 -8.93 -41.05
C LEU A 18 66.16 -7.53 -41.67
N HIS A 19 66.86 -7.27 -42.78
CA HIS A 19 66.73 -6.00 -43.51
C HIS A 19 65.40 -5.88 -44.25
N ALA A 20 64.90 -6.98 -44.82
CA ALA A 20 63.58 -7.06 -45.43
C ALA A 20 62.47 -6.86 -44.37
N PHE A 21 62.60 -7.48 -43.19
CA PHE A 21 61.68 -7.28 -42.07
C PHE A 21 61.67 -5.82 -41.56
N ARG A 22 62.84 -5.17 -41.47
CA ARG A 22 62.96 -3.78 -41.03
C ARG A 22 62.44 -2.76 -42.07
N ARG A 23 62.34 -3.15 -43.33
CA ARG A 23 61.84 -2.30 -44.45
C ARG A 23 60.37 -2.58 -44.77
N ASP A 24 59.76 -3.56 -44.12
CA ASP A 24 58.37 -3.94 -44.35
C ASP A 24 57.40 -2.99 -43.61
N GLN A 25 56.72 -2.15 -44.38
CA GLN A 25 55.70 -1.23 -43.84
C GLN A 25 54.38 -1.93 -43.49
N ARG A 26 54.20 -3.21 -43.83
CA ARG A 26 53.03 -4.00 -43.43
C ARG A 26 52.93 -4.19 -41.92
N GLY A 27 54.05 -4.08 -41.19
CA GLY A 27 54.07 -4.10 -39.72
C GLY A 27 53.32 -2.93 -39.07
N MET A 28 53.27 -1.75 -39.72
CA MET A 28 52.56 -0.58 -39.22
C MET A 28 51.04 -0.83 -39.15
N PHE A 29 50.48 -1.57 -40.12
CA PHE A 29 49.07 -1.96 -40.11
C PHE A 29 48.74 -2.86 -38.91
N ALA A 30 49.63 -3.81 -38.57
CA ALA A 30 49.46 -4.66 -37.40
C ALA A 30 49.48 -3.85 -36.09
N ILE A 31 50.32 -2.81 -36.00
CA ILE A 31 50.36 -1.90 -34.84
C ILE A 31 49.05 -1.11 -34.72
N TRP A 32 48.57 -0.48 -35.81
CA TRP A 32 47.29 0.25 -35.79
C TRP A 32 46.10 -0.64 -35.50
N TYR A 33 46.08 -1.85 -36.09
CA TYR A 33 45.07 -2.86 -35.79
C TYR A 33 45.09 -3.24 -34.31
N ALA A 34 46.26 -3.51 -33.73
CA ALA A 34 46.38 -3.85 -32.31
C ALA A 34 45.90 -2.71 -31.40
N VAL A 35 46.25 -1.46 -31.72
CA VAL A 35 45.82 -0.28 -30.96
C VAL A 35 44.31 -0.07 -31.06
N MET A 36 43.70 -0.25 -32.24
CA MET A 36 42.25 -0.09 -32.44
C MET A 36 41.42 -1.30 -31.95
N ALA A 37 42.02 -2.49 -31.91
CA ALA A 37 41.38 -3.68 -31.37
C ALA A 37 41.07 -3.54 -29.88
N ILE A 38 41.91 -2.85 -29.11
CA ILE A 38 41.70 -2.63 -27.67
C ILE A 38 40.38 -1.90 -27.38
N PRO A 39 40.12 -0.68 -27.89
CA PRO A 39 38.86 0.02 -27.62
C PRO A 39 37.64 -0.73 -28.16
N LEU A 40 37.75 -1.43 -29.30
CA LEU A 40 36.67 -2.26 -29.84
C LEU A 40 36.32 -3.43 -28.92
N LEU A 41 37.34 -4.13 -28.38
CA LEU A 41 37.14 -5.21 -27.41
C LEU A 41 36.58 -4.71 -26.08
N VAL A 42 36.98 -3.51 -25.63
CA VAL A 42 36.41 -2.88 -24.44
C VAL A 42 34.93 -2.57 -24.64
N VAL A 43 34.54 -1.99 -25.78
CA VAL A 43 33.12 -1.69 -26.08
C VAL A 43 32.29 -2.96 -26.21
N ALA A 44 32.79 -3.97 -26.95
CA ALA A 44 32.11 -5.25 -27.07
C ALA A 44 31.98 -5.95 -25.70
N GLY A 45 33.04 -5.91 -24.90
CA GLY A 45 33.10 -6.41 -23.55
C GLY A 45 32.10 -5.76 -22.60
N ALA A 46 32.04 -4.42 -22.63
CA ALA A 46 31.09 -3.64 -21.86
C ALA A 46 29.65 -4.00 -22.22
N GLY A 47 29.35 -4.22 -23.51
CA GLY A 47 28.03 -4.69 -23.94
C GLY A 47 27.64 -6.04 -23.32
N LEU A 48 28.54 -7.02 -23.37
CA LEU A 48 28.30 -8.36 -22.81
C LEU A 48 28.17 -8.34 -21.28
N ASP A 49 29.07 -7.65 -20.58
CA ASP A 49 29.03 -7.54 -19.11
C ASP A 49 27.76 -6.79 -18.65
N MET A 50 27.32 -5.78 -19.40
CA MET A 50 26.08 -5.05 -19.12
C MET A 50 24.85 -5.93 -19.34
N MET A 51 24.80 -6.75 -20.41
CA MET A 51 23.70 -7.70 -20.61
C MET A 51 23.57 -8.67 -19.43
N ARG A 52 24.69 -9.20 -18.93
CA ARG A 52 24.70 -10.07 -17.73
C ARG A 52 24.25 -9.33 -16.48
N ALA A 53 24.68 -8.08 -16.29
CA ALA A 53 24.25 -7.26 -15.15
C ALA A 53 22.75 -6.97 -15.18
N VAL A 54 22.19 -6.67 -16.37
CA VAL A 54 20.75 -6.43 -16.56
C VAL A 54 19.94 -7.71 -16.32
N GLN A 55 20.42 -8.85 -16.81
CA GLN A 55 19.78 -10.14 -16.56
C GLN A 55 19.73 -10.46 -15.06
N LEU A 56 20.86 -10.32 -14.36
CA LEU A 56 20.93 -10.50 -12.91
C LEU A 56 20.00 -9.52 -12.17
N ARG A 57 19.96 -8.25 -12.60
CA ARG A 57 19.05 -7.26 -12.02
C ARG A 57 17.59 -7.69 -12.15
N SER A 58 17.20 -8.22 -13.31
CA SER A 58 15.83 -8.70 -13.55
C SER A 58 15.48 -9.90 -12.67
N GLU A 59 16.40 -10.85 -12.52
CA GLU A 59 16.20 -12.03 -11.65
C GLU A 59 16.10 -11.63 -10.17
N LEU A 60 17.00 -10.73 -9.71
CA LEU A 60 16.96 -10.20 -8.35
C LEU A 60 15.68 -9.40 -8.08
N GLN A 61 15.23 -8.59 -9.04
CA GLN A 61 14.00 -7.82 -8.90
C GLN A 61 12.80 -8.76 -8.75
N SER A 62 12.67 -9.77 -9.63
CA SER A 62 11.59 -10.75 -9.55
C SER A 62 11.60 -11.52 -8.23
N ALA A 63 12.78 -11.90 -7.72
CA ALA A 63 12.91 -12.56 -6.42
C ALA A 63 12.53 -11.63 -5.26
N ALA A 64 12.98 -10.38 -5.31
CA ALA A 64 12.68 -9.37 -4.29
C ALA A 64 11.18 -9.04 -4.24
N ASP A 65 10.51 -8.92 -5.39
CA ASP A 65 9.07 -8.68 -5.49
C ASP A 65 8.27 -9.85 -4.92
N ALA A 66 8.63 -11.08 -5.28
CA ALA A 66 7.99 -12.28 -4.74
C ALA A 66 8.18 -12.38 -3.21
N ALA A 67 9.38 -12.11 -2.71
CA ALA A 67 9.69 -12.14 -1.29
C ALA A 67 8.99 -11.03 -0.50
N ALA A 68 8.96 -9.82 -1.04
CA ALA A 68 8.24 -8.70 -0.44
C ALA A 68 6.75 -9.03 -0.33
N LEU A 69 6.14 -9.54 -1.41
CA LEU A 69 4.73 -9.92 -1.44
C LEU A 69 4.43 -11.04 -0.44
N ALA A 70 5.26 -12.08 -0.38
CA ALA A 70 5.10 -13.17 0.58
C ALA A 70 5.17 -12.70 2.04
N GLY A 71 6.11 -11.80 2.35
CA GLY A 71 6.19 -11.17 3.66
C GLY A 71 4.96 -10.31 3.97
N ALA A 72 4.51 -9.49 3.02
CA ALA A 72 3.36 -8.61 3.17
C ALA A 72 2.04 -9.37 3.42
N ILE A 73 1.86 -10.56 2.82
CA ILE A 73 0.69 -11.41 3.07
C ILE A 73 0.62 -11.87 4.54
N VAL A 74 1.77 -12.14 5.17
CA VAL A 74 1.85 -12.58 6.57
C VAL A 74 1.82 -11.40 7.54
N TYR A 75 2.12 -10.18 7.08
CA TYR A 75 2.23 -8.99 7.93
C TYR A 75 0.85 -8.37 8.25
N THR A 76 0.01 -9.11 8.97
CA THR A 76 -1.38 -8.69 9.31
C THR A 76 -1.46 -7.72 10.49
N SER A 77 -0.45 -7.71 11.37
CA SER A 77 -0.39 -6.88 12.58
C SER A 77 1.06 -6.64 12.99
N ASP A 78 1.33 -5.67 13.86
CA ASP A 78 2.70 -5.41 14.38
C ASP A 78 3.32 -6.63 15.05
N SER A 79 2.51 -7.45 15.74
CA SER A 79 2.94 -8.72 16.32
C SER A 79 3.40 -9.77 15.29
N ALA A 80 2.97 -9.64 14.03
CA ALA A 80 3.36 -10.54 12.94
C ALA A 80 4.64 -10.09 12.22
N SER A 81 5.26 -8.98 12.62
CA SER A 81 6.45 -8.40 11.98
C SER A 81 7.62 -9.40 11.83
N THR A 82 7.93 -10.16 12.89
CA THR A 82 8.98 -11.20 12.86
C THR A 82 8.64 -12.33 11.88
N ALA A 83 7.37 -12.76 11.83
CA ALA A 83 6.93 -13.80 10.92
C ALA A 83 6.96 -13.33 9.45
N ALA A 84 6.59 -12.06 9.21
CA ALA A 84 6.68 -11.42 7.90
C ALA A 84 8.14 -11.33 7.41
N GLN A 85 9.05 -10.91 8.28
CA GLN A 85 10.48 -10.86 7.98
C GLN A 85 11.04 -12.24 7.63
N ALA A 86 10.78 -13.24 8.48
CA ALA A 86 11.27 -14.60 8.27
C ALA A 86 10.71 -15.21 6.98
N THR A 87 9.45 -14.94 6.66
CA THR A 87 8.82 -15.40 5.41
C THR A 87 9.51 -14.77 4.19
N ALA A 88 9.68 -13.45 4.16
CA ALA A 88 10.36 -12.77 3.07
C ALA A 88 11.81 -13.26 2.89
N GLN A 89 12.54 -13.47 3.99
CA GLN A 89 13.91 -14.01 3.94
C GLN A 89 13.95 -15.43 3.37
N ARG A 90 13.00 -16.30 3.73
CA ARG A 90 12.91 -17.66 3.17
C ARG A 90 12.65 -17.66 1.68
N TYR A 91 11.77 -16.78 1.19
CA TYR A 91 11.49 -16.66 -0.25
C TYR A 91 12.72 -16.15 -1.02
N MET A 92 13.46 -15.19 -0.48
CA MET A 92 14.73 -14.78 -1.06
C MET A 92 15.74 -15.93 -1.07
N ALA A 93 15.89 -16.63 0.05
CA ALA A 93 16.80 -17.77 0.16
C ALA A 93 16.50 -18.86 -0.89
N ASP A 94 15.22 -19.24 -1.07
CA ASP A 94 14.82 -20.21 -2.09
C ASP A 94 15.12 -19.68 -3.50
N SER A 95 14.80 -18.42 -3.77
CA SER A 95 15.05 -17.80 -5.07
C SER A 95 16.55 -17.79 -5.41
N MET A 96 17.41 -17.52 -4.43
CA MET A 96 18.87 -17.50 -4.64
C MET A 96 19.44 -18.89 -4.93
N THR A 97 18.77 -19.99 -4.58
CA THR A 97 19.23 -21.35 -4.96
C THR A 97 19.14 -21.61 -6.48
N ARG A 98 18.28 -20.85 -7.17
CA ARG A 98 18.01 -21.02 -8.61
C ARG A 98 18.81 -20.04 -9.48
N VAL A 99 19.41 -19.03 -8.86
CA VAL A 99 20.22 -18.01 -9.53
C VAL A 99 21.67 -18.48 -9.61
N PRO A 100 22.30 -18.56 -10.80
CA PRO A 100 23.68 -19.03 -10.96
C PRO A 100 24.74 -18.26 -10.15
N TYR A 101 24.41 -17.05 -9.70
CA TYR A 101 25.27 -16.16 -8.88
C TYR A 101 24.73 -15.96 -7.46
N GLY A 102 23.78 -16.79 -7.00
CA GLY A 102 23.07 -16.59 -5.73
C GLY A 102 23.96 -16.51 -4.48
N SER A 103 25.15 -17.11 -4.50
CA SER A 103 26.10 -17.12 -3.37
C SER A 103 26.81 -15.79 -3.13
N SER A 104 26.83 -14.87 -4.10
CA SER A 104 27.38 -13.51 -3.93
C SER A 104 26.32 -12.44 -3.65
N VAL A 105 25.05 -12.84 -3.51
CA VAL A 105 23.94 -11.95 -3.25
C VAL A 105 23.77 -11.77 -1.74
N THR A 106 23.81 -10.52 -1.28
CA THR A 106 23.38 -10.14 0.06
C THR A 106 21.97 -9.57 -0.01
N TYR A 107 21.10 -9.95 0.92
CA TYR A 107 19.73 -9.45 0.97
C TYR A 107 19.26 -9.21 2.40
N ALA A 108 18.33 -8.29 2.54
CA ALA A 108 17.66 -7.99 3.81
C ALA A 108 16.17 -7.77 3.56
N ALA A 109 15.34 -8.30 4.46
CA ALA A 109 13.93 -7.99 4.53
C ALA A 109 13.68 -7.14 5.78
N MET A 110 13.02 -6.00 5.61
CA MET A 110 12.70 -5.05 6.67
C MET A 110 11.20 -4.82 6.70
N PRO A 111 10.47 -5.41 7.67
CA PRO A 111 9.10 -5.01 7.94
C PRO A 111 9.06 -3.56 8.44
N LYS A 112 8.11 -2.78 7.93
CA LYS A 112 7.80 -1.43 8.37
C LYS A 112 6.33 -1.36 8.77
N SER A 113 6.08 -0.91 9.99
CA SER A 113 4.75 -0.51 10.44
C SER A 113 4.44 0.87 9.85
N GLY A 114 3.42 0.96 9.00
CA GLY A 114 2.90 2.22 8.49
C GLY A 114 1.95 2.89 9.49
N SER A 115 1.43 4.06 9.14
CA SER A 115 0.38 4.71 9.94
C SER A 115 -0.91 3.87 9.92
N ALA A 116 -1.31 3.44 11.12
CA ALA A 116 -2.58 2.84 11.54
C ALA A 116 -3.09 1.54 10.89
N SER A 117 -2.74 1.13 9.66
CA SER A 117 -3.36 -0.09 9.08
C SER A 117 -2.67 -0.72 7.86
N VAL A 118 -1.59 -0.13 7.34
CA VAL A 118 -0.88 -0.66 6.17
C VAL A 118 0.55 -0.97 6.57
N ASN A 119 0.81 -2.24 6.80
CA ASN A 119 2.16 -2.74 7.00
C ASN A 119 2.82 -2.94 5.62
N SER A 120 4.12 -2.72 5.56
CA SER A 120 4.90 -3.00 4.36
C SER A 120 6.13 -3.84 4.69
N VAL A 121 6.58 -4.62 3.71
CA VAL A 121 7.84 -5.34 3.78
C VAL A 121 8.71 -4.81 2.65
N VAL A 122 9.86 -4.25 3.03
CA VAL A 122 10.88 -3.79 2.08
C VAL A 122 11.95 -4.85 1.98
N VAL A 123 12.21 -5.35 0.77
CA VAL A 123 13.30 -6.28 0.48
C VAL A 123 14.37 -5.56 -0.32
N THR A 124 15.60 -5.60 0.16
CA THR A 124 16.78 -5.11 -0.57
C THR A 124 17.66 -6.30 -0.93
N ALA A 125 18.18 -6.31 -2.15
CA ALA A 125 19.14 -7.31 -2.60
C ALA A 125 20.26 -6.65 -3.38
N GLN A 126 21.49 -7.07 -3.12
CA GLN A 126 22.71 -6.53 -3.71
C GLN A 126 23.62 -7.66 -4.14
N ALA A 127 24.21 -7.54 -5.32
CA ALA A 127 25.14 -8.50 -5.88
C ALA A 127 26.28 -7.77 -6.59
N THR A 128 27.44 -8.43 -6.67
CA THR A 128 28.60 -7.92 -7.41
C THR A 128 29.00 -8.92 -8.49
N LEU A 129 28.85 -8.54 -9.75
CA LEU A 129 29.25 -9.34 -10.90
C LEU A 129 30.69 -9.01 -11.29
N LYS A 130 31.54 -10.03 -11.40
CA LYS A 130 32.89 -9.85 -11.95
C LYS A 130 32.78 -9.58 -13.45
N ASN A 131 33.43 -8.51 -13.91
CA ASN A 131 33.46 -8.15 -15.32
C ASN A 131 34.44 -9.06 -16.08
N SER A 132 34.17 -9.28 -17.36
CA SER A 132 35.02 -10.08 -18.24
C SER A 132 36.03 -9.17 -18.95
N LEU A 133 35.71 -8.70 -20.14
CA LEU A 133 36.55 -7.79 -20.93
C LEU A 133 36.49 -6.35 -20.38
N MET A 134 35.38 -5.95 -19.74
CA MET A 134 35.31 -4.65 -19.04
C MET A 134 36.24 -4.60 -17.80
N ALA A 135 36.80 -5.73 -17.37
CA ALA A 135 37.77 -5.80 -16.27
C ALA A 135 39.02 -4.93 -16.46
N LEU A 136 39.36 -4.58 -17.71
CA LEU A 136 40.47 -3.67 -18.01
C LEU A 136 40.22 -2.26 -17.46
N MET A 137 38.95 -1.85 -17.33
CA MET A 137 38.56 -0.56 -16.77
C MET A 137 37.97 -0.70 -15.36
N THR A 138 37.02 -1.62 -15.16
CA THR A 138 36.35 -1.84 -13.88
C THR A 138 36.28 -3.33 -13.57
N LYS A 139 36.82 -3.76 -12.43
CA LYS A 139 36.92 -5.19 -12.09
C LYS A 139 35.57 -5.87 -11.82
N ALA A 140 34.57 -5.09 -11.41
CA ALA A 140 33.25 -5.60 -11.09
C ALA A 140 32.17 -4.53 -11.27
N THR A 141 30.94 -4.99 -11.46
CA THR A 141 29.73 -4.16 -11.55
C THR A 141 28.79 -4.52 -10.41
N ALA A 142 28.39 -3.52 -9.62
CA ALA A 142 27.41 -3.69 -8.55
C ALA A 142 25.98 -3.62 -9.11
N VAL A 143 25.13 -4.52 -8.66
CA VAL A 143 23.70 -4.58 -9.00
C VAL A 143 22.91 -4.57 -7.71
N GLY A 144 21.99 -3.62 -7.58
CA GLY A 144 21.11 -3.50 -6.41
C GLY A 144 19.65 -3.32 -6.83
N VAL A 145 18.77 -3.98 -6.10
CA VAL A 145 17.31 -3.87 -6.25
C VAL A 145 16.66 -3.60 -4.90
N VAL A 146 15.54 -2.89 -4.94
CA VAL A 146 14.69 -2.63 -3.79
C VAL A 146 13.26 -2.92 -4.22
N SER A 147 12.55 -3.69 -3.42
CA SER A 147 11.12 -3.94 -3.59
C SER A 147 10.38 -3.63 -2.29
N GLU A 148 9.18 -3.06 -2.40
CA GLU A 148 8.26 -2.86 -1.28
C GLU A 148 6.90 -3.44 -1.66
N ALA A 149 6.40 -4.35 -0.83
CA ALA A 149 5.03 -4.81 -0.91
C ALA A 149 4.27 -4.40 0.35
N ARG A 150 2.98 -4.12 0.17
CA ARG A 150 2.08 -3.70 1.24
C ARG A 150 1.04 -4.78 1.47
N THR A 151 0.62 -4.95 2.72
CA THR A 151 -0.47 -5.86 3.06
C THR A 151 -1.72 -5.49 2.25
N ALA A 152 -2.49 -6.50 1.84
CA ALA A 152 -3.74 -6.30 1.13
C ALA A 152 -4.63 -5.33 1.92
N GLY A 153 -5.11 -4.29 1.24
CA GLY A 153 -5.96 -3.29 1.84
C GLY A 153 -7.00 -2.80 0.86
N TYR A 154 -8.10 -2.31 1.41
CA TYR A 154 -9.22 -1.79 0.64
C TYR A 154 -9.12 -0.28 0.52
N LYS A 155 -9.21 0.24 -0.71
CA LYS A 155 -9.37 1.68 -0.95
C LYS A 155 -10.84 2.02 -0.72
N LEU A 156 -11.15 2.79 0.31
CA LEU A 156 -12.46 3.42 0.50
C LEU A 156 -12.50 4.72 -0.27
N ASN A 157 -13.55 4.98 -1.04
CA ASN A 157 -13.80 6.27 -1.67
C ASN A 157 -15.08 6.90 -1.09
N PHE A 158 -14.96 7.94 -0.29
CA PHE A 158 -16.11 8.62 0.30
C PHE A 158 -16.63 9.73 -0.63
N SER A 159 -17.76 9.54 -1.32
CA SER A 159 -18.34 10.60 -2.15
C SER A 159 -19.39 11.38 -1.34
N LEU A 160 -19.08 12.62 -0.99
CA LEU A 160 -19.95 13.51 -0.21
C LEU A 160 -20.87 14.30 -1.16
N SER A 161 -21.92 13.65 -1.67
CA SER A 161 -22.74 14.23 -2.75
C SER A 161 -23.72 15.31 -2.29
N SER A 162 -24.15 15.32 -1.02
CA SER A 162 -24.91 16.42 -0.40
C SER A 162 -25.36 16.03 1.01
N PHE A 163 -24.57 16.34 2.04
CA PHE A 163 -25.05 16.26 3.41
C PHE A 163 -25.91 17.50 3.73
N ALA A 164 -27.11 17.28 4.25
CA ALA A 164 -27.97 18.33 4.81
C ALA A 164 -28.26 17.96 6.26
N SER A 165 -28.08 18.90 7.18
CA SER A 165 -28.50 18.76 8.57
C SER A 165 -29.43 19.92 8.89
N ASN A 166 -30.61 19.59 9.41
CA ASN A 166 -31.59 20.56 9.89
C ASN A 166 -31.49 20.76 11.41
N ALA A 167 -30.44 20.21 12.02
CA ALA A 167 -30.24 20.24 13.46
C ALA A 167 -29.94 21.65 13.97
N ALA A 168 -30.48 21.96 15.14
CA ALA A 168 -30.08 23.12 15.93
C ALA A 168 -28.68 22.97 16.55
N ASP A 169 -28.12 21.76 16.50
CA ASP A 169 -26.80 21.41 17.01
C ASP A 169 -25.69 21.51 15.97
N ALA A 170 -24.45 21.66 16.45
CA ALA A 170 -23.29 21.48 15.58
C ALA A 170 -22.93 19.99 15.51
N ASN A 171 -23.24 19.38 14.38
CA ASN A 171 -23.06 17.96 14.12
C ASN A 171 -21.89 17.75 13.15
N SER A 172 -20.98 16.84 13.53
CA SER A 172 -19.82 16.47 12.73
C SER A 172 -19.66 14.96 12.65
N ILE A 173 -19.45 14.44 11.45
CA ILE A 173 -19.27 13.01 11.19
C ILE A 173 -17.79 12.70 11.01
N TYR A 174 -17.33 11.66 11.69
CA TYR A 174 -15.98 11.13 11.59
C TYR A 174 -16.01 9.67 11.16
N TRP A 175 -14.95 9.22 10.49
CA TRP A 175 -14.67 7.79 10.29
C TRP A 175 -13.42 7.38 11.07
N TYR A 176 -13.37 6.11 11.46
CA TYR A 176 -12.21 5.50 12.12
C TYR A 176 -12.16 3.99 11.87
N VAL A 177 -10.98 3.42 12.09
CA VAL A 177 -10.80 1.97 12.16
C VAL A 177 -11.17 1.53 13.58
N VAL A 178 -12.09 0.57 13.71
CA VAL A 178 -12.55 0.07 15.00
C VAL A 178 -11.38 -0.62 15.72
N PRO A 179 -11.06 -0.21 16.96
CA PRO A 179 -10.03 -0.88 17.76
C PRO A 179 -10.33 -2.37 17.94
N SER A 180 -9.29 -3.21 17.95
CA SER A 180 -9.46 -4.67 18.09
C SER A 180 -10.08 -5.10 19.43
N ASP A 181 -9.94 -4.28 20.46
CA ASP A 181 -10.54 -4.47 21.78
C ASP A 181 -11.95 -3.88 21.92
N ASN A 182 -12.51 -3.30 20.86
CA ASN A 182 -13.77 -2.54 20.85
C ASN A 182 -13.81 -1.39 21.86
N SER A 183 -12.65 -0.81 22.21
CA SER A 183 -12.58 0.40 23.02
C SER A 183 -12.95 1.66 22.23
N VAL A 184 -13.16 2.77 22.95
CA VAL A 184 -13.35 4.08 22.33
C VAL A 184 -12.06 4.48 21.59
N PRO A 185 -12.12 4.79 20.29
CA PRO A 185 -10.94 5.19 19.54
C PRO A 185 -10.39 6.54 20.06
N PRO A 186 -9.06 6.73 20.08
CA PRO A 186 -8.47 7.99 20.48
C PRO A 186 -8.83 9.10 19.48
N ALA A 187 -8.89 10.35 19.94
CA ALA A 187 -9.28 11.49 19.10
C ALA A 187 -8.39 11.65 17.84
N SER A 188 -7.12 11.26 17.91
CA SER A 188 -6.18 11.26 16.77
C SER A 188 -6.51 10.23 15.69
N ALA A 189 -7.32 9.21 15.99
CA ALA A 189 -7.77 8.20 15.03
C ALA A 189 -9.07 8.61 14.32
N LEU A 190 -9.72 9.69 14.75
CA LEU A 190 -10.94 10.20 14.15
C LEU A 190 -10.63 11.10 12.97
N ASN A 191 -11.15 10.75 11.81
CA ASN A 191 -10.95 11.49 10.58
C ASN A 191 -12.26 12.20 10.21
N LEU A 192 -12.25 13.54 10.20
CA LEU A 192 -13.43 14.35 9.90
C LEU A 192 -13.88 14.10 8.46
N LEU A 193 -15.13 13.67 8.29
CA LEU A 193 -15.79 13.58 6.99
C LEU A 193 -16.54 14.88 6.69
N PHE A 194 -17.30 15.39 7.67
CA PHE A 194 -18.20 16.52 7.45
C PHE A 194 -18.55 17.23 8.75
N SER A 195 -18.85 18.54 8.69
CA SER A 195 -19.46 19.32 9.78
C SER A 195 -20.48 20.34 9.25
N ASN A 196 -21.63 20.47 9.92
CA ASN A 196 -22.67 21.44 9.54
C ASN A 196 -22.38 22.89 9.97
N THR A 197 -21.35 23.12 10.80
CA THR A 197 -20.87 24.45 11.23
C THR A 197 -19.63 24.96 10.48
N GLY A 198 -19.23 24.27 9.40
CA GLY A 198 -18.02 24.59 8.62
C GLY A 198 -16.82 23.70 8.96
N GLY A 199 -15.80 23.71 8.10
CA GLY A 199 -14.61 22.85 8.26
C GLY A 199 -14.65 21.50 7.52
N SER A 200 -15.66 21.26 6.68
CA SER A 200 -15.71 20.07 5.80
C SER A 200 -14.55 20.12 4.79
N THR A 201 -13.52 19.31 5.01
CA THR A 201 -12.24 19.41 4.28
C THR A 201 -12.06 18.40 3.14
N SER A 202 -13.03 17.57 2.78
CA SER A 202 -12.81 16.64 1.67
C SER A 202 -14.06 16.33 0.89
N LYS A 203 -13.94 16.31 -0.45
CA LYS A 203 -14.99 15.89 -1.38
C LYS A 203 -14.87 14.42 -1.78
N ASP A 204 -13.67 13.84 -1.66
CA ASP A 204 -13.41 12.41 -1.86
C ASP A 204 -12.26 11.99 -0.93
N ILE A 205 -12.53 11.08 0.02
CA ILE A 205 -11.47 10.54 0.88
C ILE A 205 -11.10 9.15 0.37
N SER A 206 -9.80 8.95 0.15
CA SER A 206 -9.20 7.67 -0.21
C SER A 206 -8.38 7.12 0.96
N ALA A 207 -8.91 6.16 1.72
CA ALA A 207 -8.19 5.49 2.80
C ALA A 207 -7.93 4.02 2.45
N ILE A 208 -6.73 3.51 2.76
CA ILE A 208 -6.40 2.08 2.65
C ILE A 208 -6.54 1.45 4.03
N ILE A 209 -7.39 0.43 4.15
CA ILE A 209 -7.66 -0.28 5.41
C ILE A 209 -7.30 -1.75 5.25
N GLY A 210 -6.70 -2.36 6.28
CA GLY A 210 -6.25 -3.76 6.24
C GLY A 210 -7.39 -4.77 6.11
N THR A 211 -7.06 -5.99 5.64
CA THR A 211 -8.02 -7.10 5.54
C THR A 211 -8.58 -7.50 6.91
N GLY A 212 -9.91 -7.51 7.05
CA GLY A 212 -10.60 -7.95 8.27
C GLY A 212 -10.91 -6.84 9.28
N GLN A 213 -10.35 -5.64 9.10
CA GLN A 213 -10.67 -4.50 9.93
C GLN A 213 -12.10 -4.00 9.67
N LYS A 214 -12.73 -3.52 10.74
CA LYS A 214 -14.06 -2.92 10.72
C LYS A 214 -13.91 -1.40 10.68
N ILE A 215 -14.73 -0.75 9.87
CA ILE A 215 -14.85 0.71 9.85
C ILE A 215 -16.02 1.10 10.74
N GLY A 216 -15.79 2.08 11.60
CA GLY A 216 -16.81 2.72 12.41
C GLY A 216 -17.00 4.17 11.99
N PHE A 217 -18.17 4.69 12.31
CA PHE A 217 -18.50 6.10 12.17
C PHE A 217 -18.77 6.70 13.54
N ALA A 218 -18.42 7.97 13.72
CA ALA A 218 -18.73 8.70 14.93
C ALA A 218 -19.46 9.99 14.60
N LEU A 219 -20.54 10.26 15.33
CA LEU A 219 -21.20 11.56 15.37
C LEU A 219 -20.68 12.33 16.58
N LYS A 220 -20.07 13.49 16.33
CA LYS A 220 -19.85 14.50 17.34
C LYS A 220 -21.00 15.50 17.27
N ASN A 221 -21.78 15.56 18.32
CA ASN A 221 -22.81 16.57 18.55
C ASN A 221 -22.27 17.65 19.49
N VAL A 222 -22.63 18.91 19.24
CA VAL A 222 -22.47 20.01 20.20
C VAL A 222 -23.83 20.65 20.41
N THR A 223 -24.36 20.48 21.62
CA THR A 223 -25.71 20.91 22.00
C THR A 223 -25.89 22.41 21.83
N GLY A 224 -26.93 22.84 21.11
CA GLY A 224 -27.20 24.22 20.69
C GLY A 224 -26.04 24.88 19.96
N GLY A 225 -25.22 24.12 19.23
CA GLY A 225 -24.02 24.60 18.55
C GLY A 225 -24.28 25.45 17.30
N VAL A 226 -25.46 25.34 16.69
CA VAL A 226 -25.92 26.21 15.59
C VAL A 226 -26.92 27.24 16.14
N THR A 227 -27.97 26.76 16.81
CA THR A 227 -28.99 27.58 17.48
C THR A 227 -29.29 27.03 18.87
N GLY A 228 -29.25 27.90 19.89
CA GLY A 228 -29.41 27.48 21.28
C GLY A 228 -30.83 27.07 21.66
N TYR A 229 -30.98 25.95 22.37
CA TYR A 229 -32.25 25.47 22.91
C TYR A 229 -32.17 24.98 24.37
N GLY A 230 -31.09 25.30 25.09
CA GLY A 230 -30.94 24.94 26.50
C GLY A 230 -30.22 23.60 26.70
N LYS A 231 -30.93 22.56 27.15
CA LYS A 231 -30.32 21.26 27.48
C LYS A 231 -30.74 20.18 26.49
N ASN A 232 -29.84 19.24 26.20
CA ASN A 232 -30.17 18.05 25.41
C ASN A 232 -30.90 16.99 26.26
N SER A 233 -31.30 15.89 25.62
CA SER A 233 -32.03 14.78 26.23
C SER A 233 -31.23 14.04 27.30
N TYR A 234 -29.91 14.22 27.32
CA TYR A 234 -29.02 13.73 28.38
C TYR A 234 -28.90 14.69 29.57
N GLY A 235 -29.56 15.85 29.52
CA GLY A 235 -29.51 16.90 30.54
C GLY A 235 -28.23 17.76 30.48
N ALA A 236 -27.40 17.60 29.46
CA ALA A 236 -26.20 18.39 29.26
C ALA A 236 -26.55 19.79 28.75
N ALA A 237 -25.79 20.80 29.19
CA ALA A 237 -26.05 22.20 28.85
C ALA A 237 -25.62 22.52 27.41
N GLN A 238 -26.19 23.59 26.85
CA GLN A 238 -25.74 24.19 25.59
C GLN A 238 -24.21 24.38 25.58
N GLY A 239 -23.58 24.01 24.46
CA GLY A 239 -22.14 23.97 24.27
C GLY A 239 -21.47 22.65 24.67
N SER A 240 -22.20 21.74 25.33
CA SER A 240 -21.65 20.41 25.68
C SER A 240 -21.43 19.57 24.43
N SER A 241 -20.30 18.86 24.38
CA SER A 241 -19.97 18.00 23.24
C SER A 241 -20.16 16.52 23.57
N HIS A 242 -20.84 15.82 22.67
CA HIS A 242 -21.16 14.41 22.78
C HIS A 242 -20.66 13.62 21.58
N PHE A 243 -20.07 12.45 21.82
CA PHE A 243 -19.60 11.52 20.80
C PHE A 243 -20.39 10.22 20.85
N PHE A 244 -20.91 9.84 19.69
CA PHE A 244 -21.61 8.59 19.49
C PHE A 244 -20.82 7.75 18.49
N TYR A 245 -20.50 6.51 18.84
CA TYR A 245 -19.67 5.61 18.05
C TYR A 245 -20.51 4.45 17.55
N SER A 246 -20.53 4.23 16.23
CA SER A 246 -21.39 3.21 15.64
C SER A 246 -21.10 1.80 16.16
N HIS A 247 -19.83 1.48 16.44
CA HIS A 247 -19.37 0.16 16.92
C HIS A 247 -19.77 -0.18 18.37
N LEU A 248 -20.27 0.79 19.12
CA LEU A 248 -20.71 0.60 20.50
C LEU A 248 -22.22 0.36 20.55
N THR A 249 -22.65 -0.48 21.50
CA THR A 249 -24.08 -0.76 21.72
C THR A 249 -24.41 -0.54 23.21
N PRO A 250 -25.21 0.48 23.56
CA PRO A 250 -25.66 1.58 22.69
C PRO A 250 -24.50 2.50 22.22
N PRO A 251 -24.66 3.37 21.20
CA PRO A 251 -23.56 4.11 20.55
C PRO A 251 -22.70 5.00 21.47
N SER A 252 -23.19 5.33 22.66
CA SER A 252 -22.47 6.15 23.65
C SER A 252 -22.07 5.37 24.92
N SER A 253 -22.24 4.04 24.92
CA SER A 253 -22.12 3.16 26.10
C SER A 253 -20.83 3.28 26.89
N ALA A 254 -19.73 3.64 26.24
CA ALA A 254 -18.42 3.83 26.86
C ALA A 254 -18.03 5.32 27.05
N ALA A 255 -18.80 6.24 26.47
CA ALA A 255 -18.51 7.68 26.49
C ALA A 255 -19.29 8.44 27.57
N TYR A 256 -20.50 7.98 27.95
CA TYR A 256 -21.34 8.66 28.95
C TYR A 256 -22.01 7.68 29.93
N GLY A 257 -22.12 8.09 31.19
CA GLY A 257 -22.70 7.27 32.27
C GLY A 257 -24.22 7.16 32.28
N LEU A 258 -24.94 7.93 31.45
CA LEU A 258 -26.40 7.90 31.34
C LEU A 258 -26.83 7.20 30.04
N GLN A 259 -27.23 5.93 30.15
CA GLN A 259 -27.54 5.06 29.01
C GLN A 259 -29.05 4.97 28.66
N LEU A 260 -29.93 5.57 29.46
CA LEU A 260 -31.38 5.30 29.42
C LEU A 260 -32.12 5.77 28.15
N PHE A 261 -31.48 6.58 27.29
CA PHE A 261 -32.08 7.10 26.05
C PHE A 261 -31.14 7.05 24.84
N ASN A 262 -30.15 6.17 24.84
CA ASN A 262 -29.08 6.21 23.86
C ASN A 262 -29.42 5.44 22.56
N CYS A 263 -30.23 6.07 21.73
CA CYS A 263 -30.62 5.59 20.40
C CYS A 263 -30.24 6.62 19.34
N SER A 264 -29.00 7.12 19.39
CA SER A 264 -28.51 8.09 18.42
C SER A 264 -28.25 7.50 17.04
N LEU A 265 -28.37 6.18 16.85
CA LEU A 265 -28.09 5.53 15.57
C LEU A 265 -29.13 4.45 15.24
N GLN A 266 -29.58 4.45 13.99
CA GLN A 266 -30.18 3.30 13.32
C GLN A 266 -29.45 3.04 11.98
N THR A 267 -29.41 1.78 11.57
CA THR A 267 -28.81 1.38 10.28
C THR A 267 -29.74 0.48 9.49
N THR A 268 -29.81 0.67 8.17
CA THR A 268 -30.53 -0.23 7.26
C THR A 268 -29.61 -0.75 6.17
N ILE A 269 -29.92 -1.90 5.58
CA ILE A 269 -29.20 -2.45 4.42
C ILE A 269 -30.15 -2.47 3.23
N THR A 270 -29.71 -1.96 2.07
CA THR A 270 -30.47 -2.04 0.81
C THR A 270 -30.86 -3.49 0.51
N GLY A 271 -32.17 -3.72 0.33
CA GLY A 271 -32.77 -5.06 0.14
C GLY A 271 -33.32 -5.72 1.41
N LYS A 272 -33.24 -5.07 2.58
CA LYS A 272 -34.01 -5.43 3.78
C LYS A 272 -35.10 -4.40 4.05
N THR A 273 -36.32 -4.87 4.26
CA THR A 273 -37.55 -4.10 4.56
C THR A 273 -37.63 -3.59 6.01
N ALA A 274 -36.51 -3.44 6.71
CA ALA A 274 -36.52 -2.87 8.06
C ALA A 274 -36.57 -1.35 7.93
N GLY A 275 -37.76 -0.76 8.11
CA GLY A 275 -37.93 0.69 8.19
C GLY A 275 -37.25 1.26 9.44
N ILE A 276 -36.91 2.55 9.38
CA ILE A 276 -36.49 3.31 10.55
C ILE A 276 -37.65 3.43 11.55
N ASN A 277 -37.37 3.24 12.84
CA ASN A 277 -38.38 3.34 13.88
C ASN A 277 -38.46 4.78 14.44
N ASN A 278 -39.08 5.68 13.68
CA ASN A 278 -39.25 7.08 14.08
C ASN A 278 -40.03 7.20 15.40
N GLY A 279 -39.61 8.13 16.26
CA GLY A 279 -40.25 8.38 17.55
C GLY A 279 -39.98 7.31 18.63
N SER A 280 -39.18 6.28 18.34
CA SER A 280 -38.88 5.21 19.30
C SER A 280 -37.38 4.95 19.45
N CYS A 281 -36.98 4.51 20.64
CA CYS A 281 -35.60 4.25 21.00
C CYS A 281 -35.31 2.74 20.85
N ALA A 282 -34.87 2.32 19.67
CA ALA A 282 -34.48 0.93 19.44
C ALA A 282 -33.05 0.71 19.96
N LEU A 283 -32.91 0.00 21.10
CA LEU A 283 -31.61 -0.31 21.71
C LEU A 283 -30.80 -1.38 20.93
N ALA A 284 -31.43 -2.05 19.96
CA ALA A 284 -30.80 -3.03 19.10
C ALA A 284 -30.68 -2.48 17.67
N LEU A 285 -29.44 -2.26 17.21
CA LEU A 285 -29.16 -1.90 15.82
C LEU A 285 -29.56 -3.07 14.90
N ALA A 286 -30.35 -2.78 13.86
CA ALA A 286 -30.59 -3.73 12.78
C ALA A 286 -29.25 -4.04 12.07
N PRO A 287 -29.10 -5.23 11.44
CA PRO A 287 -27.82 -5.66 10.89
C PRO A 287 -27.20 -4.62 9.92
N PRO A 288 -25.86 -4.42 9.91
CA PRO A 288 -24.86 -5.19 10.65
C PRO A 288 -24.88 -4.87 12.16
N THR A 289 -24.71 -5.91 13.00
CA THR A 289 -24.60 -5.74 14.45
C THR A 289 -23.50 -4.72 14.76
N ASN A 290 -23.87 -3.67 15.50
CA ASN A 290 -23.01 -2.54 15.88
C ASN A 290 -22.63 -1.59 14.73
N GLY A 291 -23.42 -1.43 13.66
CA GLY A 291 -23.23 -0.35 12.68
C GLY A 291 -21.79 -0.22 12.11
N THR A 292 -21.05 -1.33 12.03
CA THR A 292 -19.68 -1.36 11.51
C THR A 292 -19.67 -1.90 10.09
N VAL A 293 -18.77 -1.39 9.26
CA VAL A 293 -18.63 -1.83 7.87
C VAL A 293 -17.38 -2.69 7.74
N ASN A 294 -17.59 -3.92 7.26
CA ASN A 294 -16.53 -4.76 6.73
C ASN A 294 -16.94 -5.21 5.33
N CYS A 295 -16.31 -4.62 4.31
CA CYS A 295 -16.68 -4.90 2.92
C CYS A 295 -16.37 -6.33 2.45
N SER A 296 -15.52 -7.08 3.16
CA SER A 296 -15.35 -8.52 2.89
C SER A 296 -16.59 -9.33 3.27
N GLN A 297 -17.35 -8.87 4.26
CA GLN A 297 -18.57 -9.53 4.76
C GLN A 297 -19.85 -8.90 4.19
N SER A 298 -19.77 -7.66 3.71
CA SER A 298 -20.90 -6.87 3.19
C SER A 298 -20.75 -6.57 1.70
N ALA A 299 -20.07 -7.44 0.94
CA ALA A 299 -19.83 -7.25 -0.49
C ALA A 299 -21.14 -7.04 -1.26
N GLY A 300 -21.17 -6.01 -2.12
CA GLY A 300 -22.36 -5.63 -2.90
C GLY A 300 -23.53 -5.11 -2.08
N LYS A 301 -23.33 -4.78 -0.79
CA LYS A 301 -24.35 -4.19 0.07
C LYS A 301 -24.12 -2.69 0.23
N THR A 302 -25.23 -1.97 0.37
CA THR A 302 -25.24 -0.57 0.79
C THR A 302 -25.91 -0.49 2.16
N ILE A 303 -25.22 0.14 3.10
CA ILE A 303 -25.66 0.37 4.47
C ILE A 303 -26.00 1.84 4.61
N THR A 304 -27.20 2.17 5.03
CA THR A 304 -27.62 3.53 5.35
C THR A 304 -27.53 3.74 6.84
N TYR A 305 -26.94 4.86 7.25
CA TYR A 305 -26.81 5.31 8.62
C TYR A 305 -27.78 6.47 8.83
N TYR A 306 -28.58 6.37 9.90
CA TYR A 306 -29.53 7.38 10.32
C TYR A 306 -29.18 7.77 11.74
N TRP A 307 -28.59 8.96 11.89
CA TRP A 307 -28.21 9.48 13.18
C TRP A 307 -29.28 10.41 13.71
N ASN A 308 -29.55 10.27 15.01
CA ASN A 308 -30.27 11.24 15.82
C ASN A 308 -29.27 11.93 16.74
N ASP A 309 -29.30 13.25 16.79
CA ASP A 309 -28.41 14.05 17.60
C ASP A 309 -28.81 14.13 19.08
N MET A 310 -29.99 13.58 19.40
CA MET A 310 -30.54 13.44 20.74
C MET A 310 -30.75 14.80 21.41
N GLY A 311 -31.42 15.69 20.68
CA GLY A 311 -31.70 17.08 21.03
C GLY A 311 -32.48 17.27 22.34
N GLY A 312 -33.18 18.40 22.48
CA GLY A 312 -33.83 18.77 23.75
C GLY A 312 -34.94 17.82 24.25
N PRO A 313 -35.65 18.19 25.34
CA PRO A 313 -36.75 17.39 25.91
C PRO A 313 -37.91 17.09 24.93
N THR A 314 -37.98 17.81 23.80
CA THR A 314 -38.96 17.67 22.72
C THR A 314 -38.35 17.08 21.44
N ASP A 315 -37.22 16.39 21.54
CA ASP A 315 -36.59 15.67 20.42
C ASP A 315 -37.59 14.71 19.76
N ASP A 316 -37.77 14.84 18.44
CA ASP A 316 -38.75 14.08 17.67
C ASP A 316 -38.26 12.70 17.25
N ARG A 317 -36.95 12.44 17.44
CA ARG A 317 -36.30 11.13 17.20
C ARG A 317 -36.65 10.57 15.83
N ASP A 318 -36.60 11.42 14.81
CA ASP A 318 -36.91 11.05 13.44
C ASP A 318 -35.68 10.58 12.64
N TYR A 319 -34.50 10.63 13.27
CA TYR A 319 -33.21 10.14 12.77
C TYR A 319 -32.78 10.78 11.44
N ASN A 320 -33.16 12.03 11.22
CA ASN A 320 -32.83 12.77 10.01
C ASN A 320 -31.63 13.74 10.18
N ASP A 321 -31.07 13.87 11.38
CA ASP A 321 -30.04 14.88 11.71
C ASP A 321 -28.74 14.67 10.94
N ALA A 322 -28.42 13.40 10.69
CA ALA A 322 -27.33 13.00 9.81
C ALA A 322 -27.65 11.65 9.14
N VAL A 323 -27.93 11.69 7.85
CA VAL A 323 -28.20 10.50 7.03
C VAL A 323 -27.12 10.32 5.98
N PHE A 324 -26.60 9.09 5.84
CA PHE A 324 -25.65 8.78 4.78
C PHE A 324 -25.56 7.31 4.42
N ASN A 325 -25.11 7.03 3.19
CA ASN A 325 -24.98 5.69 2.64
C ASN A 325 -23.51 5.23 2.58
N VAL A 326 -23.30 3.93 2.79
CA VAL A 326 -21.99 3.27 2.68
C VAL A 326 -22.13 2.04 1.83
N SER A 327 -21.56 2.09 0.61
CA SER A 327 -21.62 0.98 -0.33
C SER A 327 -20.29 0.21 -0.34
N CYS A 328 -20.40 -1.11 -0.31
CA CYS A 328 -19.28 -2.01 -0.56
C CYS A 328 -19.43 -2.58 -1.98
N PRO A 329 -18.37 -2.62 -2.78
CA PRO A 329 -18.45 -3.12 -4.15
C PRO A 329 -18.78 -4.62 -4.13
N ALA A 330 -19.43 -5.09 -5.19
CA ALA A 330 -19.70 -6.50 -5.37
C ALA A 330 -18.37 -7.27 -5.45
N SER A 331 -18.33 -8.47 -4.87
CA SER A 331 -17.19 -9.38 -4.95
C SER A 331 -17.05 -9.89 -6.39
N GLY A 332 -16.36 -9.13 -7.23
CA GLY A 332 -16.16 -9.46 -8.65
C GLY A 332 -15.14 -8.56 -9.31
N GLY A 333 -13.87 -8.98 -9.28
CA GLY A 333 -12.82 -8.31 -10.05
C GLY A 333 -11.43 -8.83 -9.71
N GLY A 334 -11.09 -10.01 -10.25
CA GLY A 334 -9.73 -10.43 -10.62
C GLY A 334 -8.64 -10.43 -9.54
N SER A 335 -8.00 -11.59 -9.37
CA SER A 335 -6.65 -11.69 -8.80
C SER A 335 -5.74 -10.66 -9.49
N GLY A 336 -5.44 -9.55 -8.81
CA GLY A 336 -4.61 -8.45 -9.33
C GLY A 336 -5.30 -7.09 -9.48
N SER A 337 -6.62 -6.95 -9.28
CA SER A 337 -7.29 -5.63 -9.33
C SER A 337 -7.57 -5.10 -7.92
N THR A 338 -7.05 -3.91 -7.64
CA THR A 338 -7.36 -3.13 -6.43
C THR A 338 -8.88 -2.93 -6.35
N ALA A 339 -9.58 -3.71 -5.52
CA ALA A 339 -11.00 -3.55 -5.28
C ALA A 339 -11.24 -2.12 -4.75
N SER A 340 -11.70 -1.25 -5.63
CA SER A 340 -12.05 0.13 -5.28
C SER A 340 -13.42 0.09 -4.62
N ASN A 341 -13.42 0.20 -3.29
CA ASN A 341 -14.64 0.27 -2.51
C ASN A 341 -15.13 1.72 -2.53
N SER A 342 -16.33 1.99 -3.04
CA SER A 342 -16.90 3.34 -3.06
C SER A 342 -17.99 3.49 -2.00
N VAL A 343 -17.67 4.21 -0.94
CA VAL A 343 -18.60 4.69 0.08
C VAL A 343 -19.30 5.94 -0.46
N VAL A 344 -20.43 5.76 -1.14
CA VAL A 344 -21.19 6.90 -1.69
C VAL A 344 -22.18 7.41 -0.64
N LEU A 345 -21.95 8.60 -0.10
CA LEU A 345 -22.86 9.27 0.82
C LEU A 345 -23.89 10.03 -0.02
N ILE A 346 -25.12 9.51 -0.06
CA ILE A 346 -26.26 10.09 -0.78
C ILE A 346 -27.24 10.63 0.26
N ARG A 347 -27.83 11.78 -0.05
CA ARG A 347 -28.93 12.41 0.68
C ARG A 347 -30.18 11.52 0.71
#